data_AF-A0A7X1GHQ9-F1
#
_entry.id   AF-A0A7X1GHQ9-F1
#
_cell.length_a   1.000
_cell.length_b   1.000
_cell.length_c   1.000
_cell.angle_alpha   90.00
_cell.angle_beta   90.00
_cell.angle_gamma   90.00
#
_symmetry.space_group_name_H-M   'P 1'
#
loop_
_entity.id
_entity.type
_entity.pdbx_description
1 polymer ?
#
loop_
_entity_poly.entity_id
_entity_poly.type
_entity_poly.pdbx_seq_one_letter_code
_entity_poly.pdbx_strand_id
1 'polypeptide(L)' 'MNTTKSTTSAEQCISARVSADSELTPSELDEKYNPSGGGEHPDHTRSEWREAVAQDLTLSGYWEWVAHTLSL' A
#
# COMPACT_ATOMS: atom_id res chain seq x y z
N MET A 1 13.31 6.53 44.86
CA MET A 1 13.26 5.10 44.50
C MET A 1 11.88 4.58 44.80
N ASN A 2 11.04 4.46 43.78
CA ASN A 2 9.81 3.68 43.84
C ASN A 2 9.55 3.06 42.46
N THR A 3 9.32 1.76 42.55
CA THR A 3 9.35 0.76 41.50
C THR A 3 8.11 0.80 40.62
N THR A 4 8.37 0.65 39.32
CA THR A 4 7.50 0.26 38.22
C THR A 4 6.30 -0.62 38.59
N LYS A 5 5.07 -0.12 38.40
CA LYS A 5 3.87 -0.93 38.08
C LYS A 5 2.83 -0.14 37.30
N SER A 6 2.64 -0.52 36.03
CA SER A 6 1.42 -0.50 35.19
C SER A 6 1.91 -0.87 33.78
N THR A 7 1.97 -2.13 33.34
CA THR A 7 0.84 -2.99 32.94
C THR A 7 -0.36 -2.19 32.44
N THR A 8 -0.22 -1.62 31.25
CA THR A 8 -1.35 -1.38 30.35
C THR A 8 -0.93 -1.89 28.97
N SER A 9 -1.32 -3.13 28.69
CA SER A 9 -1.60 -3.57 27.33
C SER A 9 -2.81 -2.77 26.86
N ALA A 10 -2.66 -2.02 25.77
CA ALA A 10 -3.62 -1.11 25.10
C ALA A 10 -3.04 0.31 25.05
N GLU A 11 -2.34 0.58 23.95
CA GLU A 11 -2.02 1.89 23.32
C GLU A 11 -0.94 1.54 22.26
N GLN A 12 -1.16 0.64 21.31
CA GLN A 12 -2.03 0.88 20.16
C GLN A 12 -2.02 2.35 19.69
N CYS A 13 -0.85 2.98 19.62
CA CYS A 13 -0.58 4.00 18.61
C CYS A 13 -0.37 3.35 17.23
N ILE A 14 -1.26 2.42 16.85
CA ILE A 14 -1.54 2.12 15.44
C ILE A 14 -2.47 3.25 14.99
N SER A 15 -1.98 4.49 15.10
CA SER A 15 -2.33 5.49 14.11
C SER A 15 -1.42 5.19 12.94
N ALA A 16 -1.66 4.02 12.32
CA ALA A 16 -1.43 3.90 10.90
C ALA A 16 -2.32 4.99 10.33
N ARG A 17 -1.75 6.19 10.22
CA ARG A 17 -2.30 7.25 9.39
C ARG A 17 -2.72 6.49 8.14
N VAL A 18 -4.01 6.46 7.86
CA VAL A 18 -4.50 5.99 6.57
C VAL A 18 -3.96 7.05 5.60
N SER A 19 -2.67 6.93 5.29
CA SER A 19 -2.05 7.64 4.19
C SER A 19 -2.87 7.19 3.00
N ALA A 20 -3.48 8.16 2.32
CA ALA A 20 -4.22 7.86 1.12
C ALA A 20 -3.29 7.10 0.19
N ASP A 21 -3.81 6.09 -0.50
CA ASP A 21 -3.00 5.25 -1.39
C ASP A 21 -2.31 6.09 -2.49
N SER A 22 -2.85 7.28 -2.77
CA SER A 22 -2.29 8.35 -3.61
C SER A 22 -0.95 8.93 -3.13
N GLU A 23 -0.68 8.90 -1.83
CA GLU A 23 0.56 9.41 -1.23
C GLU A 23 1.59 8.30 -1.00
N LEU A 24 1.21 7.04 -1.22
CA LEU A 24 2.07 5.89 -1.01
C LEU A 24 2.95 5.65 -2.23
N THR A 25 4.21 5.34 -1.97
CA THR A 25 5.13 4.90 -3.03
C THR A 25 4.76 3.49 -3.51
N PRO A 26 5.20 3.08 -4.72
CA PRO A 26 4.96 1.73 -5.24
C PRO A 26 5.39 0.62 -4.28
N SER A 27 6.51 0.83 -3.58
CA SER A 27 7.02 -0.09 -2.56
C SER A 27 6.11 -0.16 -1.34
N GLU A 28 5.58 0.97 -0.88
CA GLU A 28 4.65 0.99 0.26
C GLU A 28 3.31 0.34 -0.10
N LEU A 29 2.83 0.51 -1.33
CA LEU A 29 1.64 -0.19 -1.83
C LEU A 29 1.88 -1.70 -1.89
N ASP A 30 3.06 -2.13 -2.35
CA ASP A 30 3.46 -3.54 -2.31
C ASP A 30 3.51 -4.07 -0.87
N GLU A 31 4.14 -3.38 0.06
CA GLU A 31 4.18 -3.83 1.46
C GLU A 31 2.79 -3.86 2.12
N LYS A 32 1.92 -2.91 1.76
CA LYS A 32 0.56 -2.79 2.31
C LYS A 32 -0.40 -3.84 1.78
N TYR A 33 -0.41 -4.06 0.47
CA TYR A 33 -1.39 -4.91 -0.21
C TYR A 33 -0.83 -6.28 -0.60
N ASN A 34 0.50 -6.44 -0.62
CA ASN A 34 1.20 -7.64 -1.03
C ASN A 34 2.16 -8.21 0.04
N PRO A 35 1.69 -8.48 1.28
CA PRO A 35 2.54 -9.05 2.34
C PRO A 35 2.97 -10.50 2.07
N SER A 36 2.39 -11.19 1.08
CA SER A 36 2.66 -12.61 0.80
C SER A 36 3.05 -12.91 -0.66
N GLY A 37 3.29 -11.91 -1.50
CA GLY A 37 3.80 -12.09 -2.87
C GLY A 37 2.75 -12.40 -3.96
N GLY A 38 1.48 -12.05 -3.76
CA GLY A 38 0.41 -12.13 -4.76
C GLY A 38 -0.73 -11.11 -4.60
N GLY A 39 -0.52 -10.06 -3.81
CA GLY A 39 -1.49 -9.01 -3.55
C GLY A 39 -1.75 -8.08 -4.74
N GLU A 40 -2.91 -7.43 -4.72
CA GLU A 40 -3.36 -6.47 -5.71
C GLU A 40 -4.15 -5.35 -5.04
N HIS A 41 -4.16 -4.17 -5.67
CA HIS A 41 -4.89 -3.01 -5.19
C HIS A 41 -6.40 -3.21 -5.36
N PRO A 42 -7.24 -2.85 -4.37
CA PRO A 42 -8.69 -3.06 -4.44
C PRO A 42 -9.39 -2.33 -5.59
N ASP A 43 -8.92 -1.13 -5.95
CA ASP A 43 -9.49 -0.33 -7.05
C ASP A 43 -8.82 -0.57 -8.40
N HIS A 44 -7.65 -1.21 -8.44
CA HIS A 44 -6.85 -1.35 -9.65
C HIS A 44 -6.31 -2.76 -9.75
N THR A 45 -6.93 -3.58 -10.58
CA THR A 45 -6.55 -5.00 -10.71
C THR A 45 -5.32 -5.17 -11.61
N ARG A 46 -4.63 -6.32 -11.47
CA ARG A 46 -3.53 -6.66 -12.38
C ARG A 46 -4.00 -6.89 -13.81
N SER A 47 -5.28 -7.23 -14.01
CA SER A 47 -5.89 -7.35 -15.34
C SER A 47 -5.92 -6.00 -16.05
N GLU A 48 -6.41 -4.94 -15.38
CA GLU A 48 -6.40 -3.58 -15.93
C GLU A 48 -4.99 -3.09 -16.23
N TRP A 49 -4.03 -3.36 -15.35
CA TRP A 49 -2.62 -3.07 -15.62
C TRP A 49 -2.12 -3.78 -16.87
N ARG A 50 -2.42 -5.07 -17.04
CA ARG A 50 -2.03 -5.82 -18.25
C ARG A 50 -2.67 -5.25 -19.50
N GLU A 51 -3.92 -4.80 -19.42
CA GLU A 51 -4.58 -4.11 -20.53
C GLU A 51 -3.89 -2.77 -20.84
N ALA A 52 -3.52 -2.00 -19.82
CA ALA A 52 -2.76 -0.77 -19.99
C ALA A 52 -1.39 -1.03 -20.62
N VAL A 53 -0.69 -2.10 -20.24
CA VAL A 53 0.58 -2.52 -20.87
C VAL A 53 0.35 -2.94 -22.32
N ALA A 54 -0.70 -3.74 -22.58
CA ALA A 54 -1.04 -4.21 -23.92
C ALA A 54 -1.45 -3.06 -24.86
N GLN A 55 -2.01 -1.98 -24.31
CA GLN A 55 -2.36 -0.75 -25.01
C GLN A 55 -1.22 0.26 -25.09
N ASP A 56 -0.02 -0.09 -24.59
CA ASP A 56 1.15 0.80 -24.51
C ASP A 56 0.91 2.07 -23.66
N LEU A 57 -0.10 2.04 -22.76
CA LEU A 57 -0.42 3.12 -21.83
C LEU A 57 0.55 3.16 -20.63
N THR A 58 1.14 2.02 -20.29
CA THR A 58 2.15 1.92 -19.23
C THR A 58 3.22 0.90 -19.58
N LEU A 59 4.48 1.25 -19.30
CA LEU A 59 5.63 0.35 -19.38
C LEU A 59 6.22 0.05 -17.99
N SER A 60 5.61 0.62 -16.95
CA SER A 60 6.08 0.50 -15.58
C SER A 60 5.52 -0.76 -14.92
N GLY A 61 6.16 -1.17 -13.82
CA GLY A 61 5.67 -2.28 -13.00
C GLY A 61 4.26 -1.99 -12.47
N TYR A 62 3.53 -3.06 -12.10
CA TYR A 62 2.15 -2.97 -11.61
C TYR A 62 1.95 -1.90 -10.53
N TRP A 63 2.76 -1.91 -9.48
CA TRP A 63 2.64 -0.94 -8.38
C TRP A 63 3.01 0.49 -8.76
N GLU A 64 3.92 0.68 -9.71
CA GLU A 64 4.24 2.01 -10.22
C GLU A 64 3.07 2.59 -11.03
N TRP A 65 2.44 1.75 -11.85
CA TRP A 65 1.23 2.14 -12.57
C TRP A 65 0.07 2.43 -11.62
N VAL A 66 -0.13 1.63 -10.57
CA VAL A 66 -1.15 1.89 -9.54
C VAL A 66 -0.88 3.23 -8.84
N ALA A 67 0.34 3.47 -8.36
CA ALA A 67 0.70 4.74 -7.71
C ALA A 67 0.47 5.95 -8.63
N HIS A 68 0.85 5.84 -9.91
CA HIS A 68 0.59 6.88 -10.90
C HIS A 68 -0.92 7.12 -11.11
N THR A 69 -1.72 6.05 -11.15
CA THR A 69 -3.19 6.13 -11.36
C THR A 69 -3.89 6.73 -10.14
N LEU A 70 -3.41 6.44 -8.93
CA LEU A 70 -3.93 7.02 -7.68
C LEU A 70 -3.53 8.49 -7.47
N SER A 71 -2.51 8.97 -8.20
CA SER A 71 -2.01 10.35 -8.15
C SER A 71 -2.71 11.29 -9.15
N LEU A 72 -3.54 10.74 -10.05
CA LEU A 72 -4.21 11.43 -11.16
C LEU A 72 -5.65 11.83 -10.81
#